data_AF-A0A9N9IZI4-F1
#
_entry.id   AF-A0A9N9IZI4-F1
#
_cell.length_a   1.000
_cell.length_b   1.000
_cell.length_c   1.000
_cell.angle_alpha   90.00
_cell.angle_beta   90.00
_cell.angle_gamma   90.00
#
_symmetry.space_group_name_H-M   'P 1'
#
loop_
_entity.id
_entity.type
_entity.pdbx_description
1 polymer ?
#
loop_
_entity_poly.entity_id
_entity_poly.type
_entity_poly.pdbx_seq_one_letter_code
_entity_poly.pdbx_strand_id
1 'polypeptide(L)'
;MPNTQPKIPHEYFKRKWSEWNIQDFLDECNLKTFGQKIEEYLLSLEVIANTGENGRREKAQRLLDNYKKAISETSHKTNVEAQATSEVLDVKVSEMTQH
;
A
#
# COMPACT_ATOMS: atom_id res chain seq x y z
N MET A 1 23.73 -8.14 13.42
CA MET A 1 23.87 -7.60 12.05
C MET A 1 22.72 -8.17 11.23
N PRO A 2 21.73 -7.41 10.74
CA PRO A 2 20.75 -8.01 9.84
C PRO A 2 21.49 -8.39 8.54
N ASN A 3 21.37 -9.66 8.20
CA ASN A 3 21.99 -10.30 7.05
C ASN A 3 21.39 -9.72 5.76
N THR A 4 22.01 -8.66 5.23
CA THR A 4 21.55 -8.03 3.99
C THR A 4 22.25 -8.74 2.83
N GLN A 5 21.75 -9.91 2.45
CA GLN A 5 22.11 -10.49 1.15
C GLN A 5 21.82 -9.42 0.08
N PRO A 6 22.70 -9.22 -0.92
CA PRO A 6 22.43 -8.29 -2.01
C PRO A 6 21.23 -8.83 -2.79
N LYS A 7 20.03 -8.36 -2.45
CA LYS A 7 18.82 -8.61 -3.22
C LYS A 7 18.96 -7.81 -4.52
N ILE A 8 18.93 -8.51 -5.64
CA ILE A 8 18.95 -7.88 -6.96
C ILE A 8 17.54 -7.36 -7.24
N PRO A 9 17.35 -6.12 -7.73
CA PRO A 9 16.02 -5.63 -8.07
C PRO A 9 15.35 -6.49 -9.15
N HIS A 10 14.03 -6.63 -9.06
CA HIS A 10 13.22 -7.35 -10.03
C HIS A 10 13.47 -6.85 -11.48
N GLU A 11 13.38 -7.74 -12.46
CA GLU A 11 13.75 -7.46 -13.85
C GLU A 11 12.95 -6.32 -14.50
N TYR A 12 11.71 -6.11 -14.05
CA TYR A 12 10.86 -4.97 -14.43
C TYR A 12 11.61 -3.63 -14.35
N PHE A 13 12.46 -3.47 -13.32
CA PHE A 13 13.21 -2.24 -13.11
C PHE A 13 14.40 -2.08 -14.05
N LYS A 14 14.71 -3.04 -14.93
CA LYS A 14 15.71 -2.84 -16.01
C LYS A 14 15.21 -1.83 -17.06
N ARG A 15 13.90 -1.57 -17.12
CA ARG A 15 13.28 -0.54 -17.97
C ARG A 15 13.73 0.87 -17.63
N LYS A 16 13.38 1.84 -18.49
CA LYS A 16 13.65 3.24 -18.25
C LYS A 16 12.90 3.71 -17.01
N TRP A 17 13.58 4.39 -16.10
CA TRP A 17 13.02 4.81 -14.81
C TRP A 17 11.79 5.72 -14.92
N SER A 18 11.65 6.44 -16.03
CA SER A 18 10.47 7.28 -16.29
C SER A 18 9.19 6.47 -16.50
N GLU A 19 9.32 5.19 -16.88
CA GLU A 19 8.21 4.28 -17.21
C GLU A 19 7.76 3.43 -16.02
N TRP A 20 8.48 3.48 -14.90
CA TRP A 20 8.12 2.65 -13.74
C TRP A 20 6.79 3.09 -13.12
N ASN A 21 5.91 2.11 -12.96
CA ASN A 21 4.58 2.23 -12.42
C ASN A 21 4.21 0.98 -11.62
N ILE A 22 3.49 1.15 -10.50
CA ILE A 22 3.10 0.03 -9.64
C ILE A 22 2.08 -0.89 -10.32
N GLN A 23 1.15 -0.34 -11.10
CA GLN A 23 0.12 -1.15 -11.76
C GLN A 23 0.76 -2.12 -12.78
N ASP A 24 1.61 -1.60 -13.67
CA ASP A 24 2.30 -2.42 -14.66
C ASP A 24 3.19 -3.48 -14.00
N PHE A 25 3.87 -3.11 -12.90
CA PHE A 25 4.63 -4.09 -12.13
C PHE A 25 3.73 -5.20 -11.59
N LEU A 26 2.57 -4.88 -11.02
CA LEU A 26 1.65 -5.86 -10.45
C LEU A 26 1.05 -6.78 -11.51
N ASP A 27 0.77 -6.26 -12.70
CA ASP A 27 0.24 -7.03 -13.83
C ASP A 27 1.29 -8.01 -14.38
N GLU A 28 2.55 -7.59 -14.46
CA GLU A 28 3.65 -8.41 -14.99
C GLU A 28 4.31 -9.32 -13.95
N CYS A 29 4.15 -9.03 -12.66
CA CYS A 29 4.78 -9.81 -11.61
C CYS A 29 4.13 -11.19 -11.50
N ASN A 30 4.93 -12.23 -11.68
CA ASN A 30 4.50 -13.64 -11.68
C ASN A 30 4.28 -14.21 -10.26
N LEU A 31 4.44 -13.41 -9.21
CA LEU A 31 4.21 -13.88 -7.83
C LEU A 31 2.72 -14.15 -7.58
N LYS A 32 2.46 -15.17 -6.75
CA LYS A 32 1.13 -15.77 -6.60
C LYS A 32 0.14 -14.87 -5.86
N THR A 33 0.60 -14.12 -4.86
CA THR A 33 -0.27 -13.31 -3.99
C THR A 33 0.04 -11.84 -4.13
N PHE A 34 -1.00 -11.01 -3.95
CA PHE A 34 -0.85 -9.55 -3.97
C PHE A 34 0.17 -9.06 -2.94
N GLY A 35 0.15 -9.61 -1.72
CA GLY A 35 1.10 -9.25 -0.67
C GLY A 35 2.57 -9.49 -1.08
N GLN A 36 2.85 -10.65 -1.68
CA GLN A 36 4.20 -10.97 -2.18
C GLN A 36 4.63 -10.04 -3.32
N LYS A 37 3.72 -9.69 -4.23
CA LYS A 37 4.02 -8.71 -5.29
C LYS A 37 4.42 -7.37 -4.70
N ILE A 38 3.66 -6.89 -3.71
CA ILE A 38 3.96 -5.61 -3.04
C ILE A 38 5.29 -5.68 -2.28
N GLU A 39 5.56 -6.76 -1.56
CA GLU A 39 6.84 -6.94 -0.86
C GLU A 39 8.02 -6.89 -1.83
N GLU A 40 7.93 -7.62 -2.95
CA GLU A 40 8.98 -7.65 -3.98
C GLU A 40 9.18 -6.28 -4.65
N TYR A 41 8.08 -5.57 -4.92
CA TYR A 41 8.10 -4.20 -5.45
C TYR A 41 8.87 -3.26 -4.51
N LEU A 42 8.52 -3.26 -3.22
CA LEU A 42 9.12 -2.38 -2.23
C LEU A 42 10.59 -2.71 -1.99
N LEU A 43 10.94 -4.00 -1.89
CA LEU A 43 12.33 -4.44 -1.75
C LEU A 43 13.17 -4.02 -2.96
N SER A 44 12.65 -4.19 -4.17
CA SER A 44 13.35 -3.77 -5.39
C SER A 44 13.59 -2.26 -5.41
N LEU A 45 12.58 -1.48 -5.04
CA LEU A 45 12.72 -0.02 -4.93
C LEU A 45 13.72 0.39 -3.85
N GLU A 46 13.74 -0.28 -2.70
CA GLU A 46 14.69 0.00 -1.62
C GLU A 46 16.13 -0.26 -2.07
N VAL A 47 16.37 -1.39 -2.75
CA VAL A 47 17.68 -1.68 -3.33
C VAL A 47 18.08 -0.60 -4.33
N ILE A 48 17.20 -0.20 -5.24
CA ILE A 48 17.50 0.84 -6.24
C ILE A 48 17.69 2.22 -5.58
N ALA A 49 16.95 2.55 -4.53
CA ALA A 49 17.12 3.79 -3.80
C ALA A 49 18.48 3.85 -3.09
N ASN A 50 19.00 2.70 -2.65
CA ASN A 50 20.28 2.61 -1.96
C ASN A 50 21.48 2.47 -2.91
N THR A 51 21.30 1.81 -4.05
CA THR A 51 22.41 1.44 -4.96
C THR A 51 22.35 2.13 -6.33
N GLY A 52 21.19 2.66 -6.71
CA GLY A 52 20.99 3.29 -8.01
C GLY A 52 21.61 4.68 -8.11
N GLU A 53 21.79 5.12 -9.36
CA GLU A 53 22.34 6.44 -9.68
C GLU A 53 21.28 7.33 -10.33
N ASN A 54 21.43 8.65 -10.17
CA ASN A 54 20.67 9.69 -10.86
C ASN A 54 19.14 9.47 -10.76
N GLY A 55 18.43 9.62 -11.88
CA GLY A 55 16.97 9.53 -11.95
C GLY A 55 16.40 8.18 -11.50
N ARG A 56 17.18 7.08 -11.52
CA ARG A 56 16.72 5.79 -10.97
C ARG A 56 16.54 5.89 -9.46
N ARG A 57 17.54 6.44 -8.77
CA ARG A 57 17.51 6.61 -7.31
C ARG A 57 16.39 7.56 -6.89
N GLU A 58 16.29 8.72 -7.54
CA GLU A 58 15.27 9.72 -7.24
C GLU A 58 13.86 9.20 -7.46
N LYS A 59 13.62 8.51 -8.59
CA LYS A 59 12.32 7.89 -8.86
C LYS A 59 11.99 6.81 -7.84
N ALA A 60 12.95 5.95 -7.48
CA ALA A 60 12.71 4.89 -6.52
C ALA A 60 12.35 5.43 -5.13
N GLN A 61 13.09 6.44 -4.65
CA GLN A 61 12.78 7.15 -3.40
C GLN A 61 11.38 7.75 -3.44
N ARG A 62 11.03 8.46 -4.51
CA ARG A 62 9.69 9.06 -4.66
C ARG A 62 8.57 8.02 -4.62
N LEU A 63 8.77 6.86 -5.25
CA LEU A 63 7.77 5.78 -5.23
C LEU A 63 7.61 5.18 -3.83
N LEU A 64 8.72 5.00 -3.09
CA LEU A 64 8.68 4.55 -1.69
C LEU A 64 7.98 5.56 -0.78
N ASP A 65 8.30 6.84 -0.92
CA ASP A 65 7.72 7.92 -0.10
C ASP A 65 6.22 8.04 -0.34
N ASN A 66 5.78 7.96 -1.60
CA ASN A 66 4.36 7.95 -1.95
C ASN A 66 3.62 6.77 -1.30
N TYR A 67 4.22 5.58 -1.33
CA TYR A 67 3.62 4.39 -0.73
C TYR A 67 3.52 4.52 0.81
N LYS A 68 4.60 4.97 1.47
CA LYS A 68 4.60 5.23 2.92
C LYS A 68 3.57 6.28 3.32
N LYS A 69 3.47 7.35 2.54
CA LYS A 69 2.49 8.41 2.74
C LYS A 69 1.06 7.87 2.67
N ALA A 70 0.75 7.06 1.66
CA ALA A 70 -0.55 6.43 1.53
C ALA A 70 -0.89 5.55 2.76
N ILE A 71 0.06 4.77 3.28
CA ILE A 71 -0.16 3.97 4.50
C ILE A 71 -0.46 4.88 5.70
N SER A 72 0.32 5.95 5.88
CA SER A 72 0.11 6.90 6.98
C SER A 72 -1.26 7.59 6.92
N GLU A 73 -1.74 7.92 5.71
CA GLU A 73 -3.04 8.55 5.51
C GLU A 73 -4.21 7.58 5.72
N THR A 74 -4.06 6.30 5.35
CA THR A 74 -5.09 5.28 5.61
C THR A 74 -5.29 4.98 7.09
N SER A 75 -4.27 5.22 7.93
CA SER A 75 -4.36 5.06 9.38
C SER A 75 -5.25 6.12 10.05
N HIS A 76 -5.52 7.26 9.38
CA HIS A 76 -6.39 8.32 9.90
C HIS A 76 -7.86 8.19 9.50
N LYS A 77 -8.24 7.18 8.70
CA LYS A 77 -9.60 7.08 8.11
C LYS A 77 -10.36 5.79 8.44
N THR A 78 -9.88 4.96 9.37
CA THR A 78 -10.60 3.76 9.83
C THR A 78 -11.62 3.99 10.94
N ASN A 79 -11.93 5.26 11.30
CA ASN A 79 -12.80 5.57 12.43
C ASN A 79 -14.15 6.25 12.09
N VAL A 80 -14.59 6.27 10.82
CA VAL A 80 -15.83 7.00 10.43
C VAL A 80 -16.98 6.09 9.94
N GLU A 81 -16.74 4.81 9.62
CA GLU A 81 -17.80 3.92 9.10
C GLU A 81 -18.30 2.85 10.08
N ALA A 82 -17.97 2.95 11.38
CA ALA A 82 -18.53 2.06 12.42
C ALA A 82 -19.68 2.70 13.24
N GLN A 83 -20.09 3.95 12.95
CA GLN A 83 -21.07 4.69 13.76
C GLN A 83 -22.42 4.99 13.08
N ALA A 84 -22.69 4.47 11.87
CA ALA A 84 -23.89 4.84 11.11
C ALA A 84 -25.02 3.77 11.04
N THR A 85 -25.03 2.73 11.89
CA THR A 85 -26.07 1.67 11.82
C THR A 85 -26.82 1.33 13.11
N SER A 86 -26.76 2.15 14.16
CA SER A 86 -27.54 1.91 15.39
C SER A 86 -28.27 3.15 15.88
N GLU A 87 -29.20 3.72 15.10
CA GLU A 87 -30.14 4.73 15.64
C GLU A 87 -31.47 4.80 14.86
N VAL A 88 -32.16 3.67 14.64
CA VAL A 88 -33.61 3.70 14.32
C VAL A 88 -34.34 2.47 14.87
N LEU A 89 -34.37 2.26 16.19
CA LEU A 89 -35.34 1.33 16.81
C LEU A 89 -35.83 1.75 18.23
N ASP A 90 -35.70 3.02 18.62
CA ASP A 90 -36.06 3.47 19.98
C ASP A 90 -37.06 4.63 20.02
N VAL A 91 -38.15 4.59 19.22
CA VAL A 91 -39.39 5.37 19.53
C VAL A 91 -40.60 4.64 18.92
N LYS A 92 -41.02 3.49 19.47
CA LYS A 92 -42.44 3.08 19.44
C LYS A 92 -42.85 1.88 20.31
N VAL A 93 -42.22 1.66 21.46
CA VAL A 93 -42.79 0.78 22.50
C VAL A 93 -43.08 1.59 23.76
N SER A 94 -43.98 2.57 23.66
CA SER A 94 -44.47 3.32 24.82
C SER A 94 -45.98 3.56 24.86
N GLU A 95 -46.77 2.98 23.96
CA GLU A 95 -48.24 3.06 24.07
C GLU A 95 -48.89 1.73 23.67
N MET A 96 -48.97 0.78 24.61
CA MET A 96 -50.14 -0.12 24.78
C MET A 96 -49.95 -1.13 25.93
N THR A 97 -49.82 -0.63 27.16
CA THR A 97 -50.13 -1.47 28.33
C THR A 97 -50.80 -0.66 29.44
N GLN A 98 -51.99 -0.13 29.17
CA GLN A 98 -53.00 0.17 30.19
C GLN A 98 -54.41 0.12 29.56
N HIS A 99 -55.11 -1.01 29.70
CA HIS A 99 -56.40 -1.12 30.40
C HIS A 99 -56.89 -2.57 30.40
#